data_AF-A0A661SRG0-F1
#
_entry.id   AF-A0A661SRG0-F1
#
_cell.length_a   1.000
_cell.length_b   1.000
_cell.length_c   1.000
_cell.angle_alpha   90.00
_cell.angle_beta   90.00
_cell.angle_gamma   90.00
#
_symmetry.space_group_name_H-M   'P 1'
#
loop_
_entity.id
_entity.type
_entity.pdbx_description
1 polymer ?
#
loop_
_entity_poly.entity_id
_entity_poly.type
_entity_poly.pdbx_seq_one_letter_code
_entity_poly.pdbx_strand_id
1 'polypeptide(L)'
;MESQIIGRYIIADPKICHGKPTFRGTRIMVADVLEQVAEGLAWESIIEGWHDSISREAIAEALQLARQAFLSHTDEFAIDSPA
;
A
#
# COMPACT_ATOMS: atom_id res chain seq x y z
N MET A 1 19.57 5.86 -8.37
CA MET A 1 18.16 5.64 -8.71
C MET A 1 17.36 6.82 -8.22
N GLU A 2 16.42 7.28 -9.03
CA GLU A 2 15.52 8.39 -8.71
C GLU A 2 14.27 7.87 -7.99
N SER A 3 13.56 8.77 -7.30
CA SER A 3 12.28 8.43 -6.69
C SER A 3 11.21 8.28 -7.76
N GLN A 4 10.30 7.32 -7.55
CA GLN A 4 9.21 7.01 -8.46
C GLN A 4 7.88 7.40 -7.83
N ILE A 5 7.16 8.26 -8.51
CA ILE A 5 5.80 8.65 -8.16
C ILE A 5 4.84 7.55 -8.62
N ILE A 6 4.05 6.99 -7.69
CA ILE A 6 3.05 5.96 -7.97
C ILE A 6 1.66 6.55 -7.62
N GLY A 7 0.78 6.62 -8.62
CA GLY A 7 -0.54 7.25 -8.44
C GLY A 7 -0.46 8.72 -8.01
N ARG A 8 -1.27 9.11 -7.02
CA ARG A 8 -1.34 10.47 -6.43
C ARG A 8 -0.76 10.54 -5.02
N TYR A 9 -0.83 9.47 -4.23
CA TYR A 9 -0.51 9.46 -2.81
C TYR A 9 0.72 8.62 -2.46
N ILE A 10 1.24 7.81 -3.38
CA ILE A 10 2.34 6.88 -3.09
C ILE A 10 3.63 7.30 -3.82
N ILE A 11 4.77 7.03 -3.19
CA ILE A 11 6.11 7.23 -3.75
C ILE A 11 7.03 6.08 -3.35
N ALA A 12 7.93 5.69 -4.23
CA ALA A 12 9.03 4.78 -3.93
C ALA A 12 10.36 5.55 -4.09
N ASP A 13 11.02 5.88 -2.98
CA ASP A 13 12.32 6.56 -3.00
C ASP A 13 13.40 5.62 -2.44
N PRO A 14 14.46 5.28 -3.18
CA PRO A 14 15.55 4.43 -2.69
C PRO A 14 16.18 4.89 -1.37
N LYS A 15 16.08 6.18 -1.03
CA LYS A 15 16.58 6.77 0.22
C LYS A 15 15.61 6.65 1.39
N ILE A 16 14.35 6.26 1.15
CA ILE A 16 13.28 6.10 2.13
C ILE A 16 12.86 4.64 2.17
N CYS A 17 12.89 4.01 3.35
CA CYS A 17 12.44 2.63 3.54
C CYS A 17 12.99 1.64 2.49
N HIS A 18 14.24 1.84 2.04
CA HIS A 18 14.93 1.03 1.02
C HIS A 18 14.23 0.98 -0.34
N GLY A 19 13.50 2.03 -0.73
CA GLY A 19 12.75 2.07 -1.99
C GLY A 19 11.40 1.38 -1.94
N LYS A 20 10.97 0.87 -0.78
CA LYS A 20 9.61 0.34 -0.63
C LYS A 20 8.58 1.48 -0.74
N PRO A 21 7.38 1.21 -1.31
CA PRO A 21 6.34 2.22 -1.43
C PRO A 21 5.91 2.79 -0.06
N THR A 22 5.92 4.11 0.05
CA THR A 22 5.39 4.86 1.20
C THR A 22 4.36 5.89 0.75
N PHE A 23 3.52 6.35 1.69
CA PHE A 23 2.66 7.50 1.42
C PHE A 23 3.50 8.78 1.35
N ARG A 24 3.19 9.65 0.39
CA ARG A 24 3.97 10.87 0.11
C ARG A 24 4.05 11.78 1.33
N GLY A 25 5.26 12.29 1.58
CA GLY A 25 5.53 13.14 2.74
C GLY A 25 5.61 12.36 4.05
N THR A 26 5.49 11.04 4.03
CA THR A 26 5.55 10.19 5.23
C THR A 26 6.63 9.11 5.09
N ARG A 27 6.91 8.43 6.21
CA ARG A 27 7.65 7.16 6.24
C ARG A 27 6.75 5.96 6.51
N ILE A 28 5.45 6.12 6.32
CA ILE A 28 4.44 5.07 6.53
C ILE A 28 4.43 4.21 5.28
N MET A 29 4.75 2.92 5.43
CA MET A 29 4.77 2.01 4.29
C MET A 29 3.35 1.64 3.88
N VAL A 30 3.15 1.48 2.58
CA VAL A 30 1.86 1.02 2.05
C VAL A 30 1.52 -0.38 2.58
N ALA A 31 2.53 -1.24 2.76
CA ALA A 31 2.36 -2.57 3.32
C ALA A 31 1.74 -2.56 4.73
N ASP A 32 2.25 -1.72 5.64
CA ASP A 32 1.77 -1.64 7.03
C ASP A 32 0.30 -1.21 7.09
N VAL A 33 -0.13 -0.32 6.21
CA VAL A 33 -1.54 0.11 6.13
C VAL A 33 -2.42 -0.97 5.52
N LEU A 34 -1.95 -1.69 4.50
CA LEU A 34 -2.69 -2.83 3.94
C LEU A 34 -2.83 -3.99 4.94
N GLU A 35 -1.81 -4.22 5.78
CA GLU A 35 -1.87 -5.19 6.88
C GLU A 35 -2.95 -4.81 7.90
N GLN A 36 -2.98 -3.55 8.35
CA GLN A 36 -4.04 -3.05 9.23
C GLN A 36 -5.44 -3.17 8.61
N VAL A 37 -5.58 -2.91 7.31
CA VAL A 37 -6.85 -3.15 6.60
C VAL A 37 -7.21 -4.64 6.59
N ALA A 38 -6.23 -5.53 6.38
CA ALA A 38 -6.44 -6.98 6.39
C ALA A 38 -6.82 -7.52 7.79
N GLU A 39 -6.30 -6.91 8.85
CA GLU A 39 -6.69 -7.15 10.24
C GLU A 39 -8.11 -6.65 10.58
N GLY A 40 -8.75 -5.92 9.65
CA GLY A 40 -10.12 -5.44 9.79
C GLY A 40 -10.25 -4.13 10.57
N LEU A 41 -9.16 -3.37 10.72
CA LEU A 41 -9.24 -2.06 11.37
C LEU A 41 -10.12 -1.10 10.55
N ALA A 42 -10.94 -0.31 11.26
CA ALA A 42 -11.67 0.78 10.66
C ALA A 42 -10.70 1.82 10.09
N TRP A 43 -11.01 2.39 8.92
CA TRP A 43 -10.09 3.30 8.25
C TRP A 43 -9.82 4.55 9.07
N GLU A 44 -10.83 5.04 9.79
CA GLU A 44 -10.70 6.16 10.72
C GLU A 44 -9.68 5.84 11.82
N SER A 45 -9.71 4.64 12.40
CA SER A 45 -8.74 4.21 13.41
C SER A 45 -7.32 4.08 12.86
N ILE A 46 -7.16 3.63 11.61
CA ILE A 46 -5.85 3.60 10.95
C ILE A 46 -5.32 5.02 10.77
N ILE A 47 -6.15 5.93 10.27
CA ILE A 47 -5.78 7.35 10.05
C ILE A 47 -5.39 8.02 11.36
N GLU A 48 -6.19 7.86 12.41
CA GLU A 48 -5.92 8.37 13.75
C GLU A 48 -4.65 7.76 14.35
N GLY A 49 -4.43 6.45 14.16
CA GLY A 49 -3.22 5.74 14.61
C GLY A 49 -1.94 6.26 13.97
N TRP A 50 -2.04 6.83 12.77
CA TRP A 50 -0.94 7.52 12.08
C TRP A 50 -0.96 9.05 12.26
N HIS A 51 -1.68 9.56 13.26
CA HIS A 51 -1.78 10.98 13.59
C HIS A 51 -2.21 11.84 12.38
N ASP A 52 -3.22 11.39 11.63
CA ASP A 52 -3.77 12.07 10.45
C ASP A 52 -2.75 12.28 9.32
N SER A 53 -1.62 11.56 9.34
CA SER A 53 -0.56 11.68 8.33
C SER A 53 -0.93 11.04 6.98
N ILE A 54 -2.00 10.24 6.95
CA ILE A 54 -2.54 9.62 5.73
C ILE A 54 -4.04 9.91 5.64
N SER A 55 -4.55 10.08 4.42
CA SER A 55 -5.97 10.35 4.20
C SER A 55 -6.73 9.09 3.77
N ARG A 56 -8.06 9.15 3.86
CA ARG A 56 -8.95 8.10 3.36
C ARG A 56 -8.70 7.78 1.88
N GLU A 57 -8.47 8.80 1.07
CA GLU A 57 -8.19 8.66 -0.37
C GLU A 57 -6.85 7.98 -0.63
N ALA A 58 -5.84 8.22 0.22
CA ALA A 58 -4.55 7.54 0.13
C ALA A 58 -4.70 6.04 0.38
N ILE A 59 -5.46 5.64 1.42
CA ILE A 59 -5.78 4.23 1.69
C ILE A 59 -6.56 3.61 0.53
N ALA A 60 -7.54 4.33 -0.02
CA ALA A 60 -8.31 3.87 -1.18
C ALA A 60 -7.43 3.64 -2.41
N GLU A 61 -6.51 4.56 -2.72
CA GLU A 61 -5.57 4.41 -3.85
C GLU A 61 -4.65 3.20 -3.65
N ALA A 62 -4.13 3.00 -2.43
CA ALA A 62 -3.32 1.83 -2.09
C ALA A 62 -4.08 0.52 -2.36
N LEU A 63 -5.34 0.42 -1.95
CA LEU A 63 -6.19 -0.74 -2.21
C LEU A 63 -6.49 -0.95 -3.69
N GLN A 64 -6.74 0.12 -4.45
CA GLN A 64 -6.96 0.03 -5.89
C GLN A 64 -5.73 -0.51 -6.62
N LEU A 65 -4.54 -0.01 -6.27
CA LEU A 65 -3.28 -0.49 -6.83
C LEU A 65 -2.97 -1.92 -6.40
N ALA A 66 -3.22 -2.28 -5.14
CA ALA A 66 -3.07 -3.65 -4.65
C ALA A 66 -3.98 -4.62 -5.41
N ARG A 67 -5.26 -4.25 -5.64
CA ARG A 67 -6.18 -5.01 -6.48
C ARG A 67 -5.65 -5.16 -7.91
N GLN A 68 -5.16 -4.07 -8.50
CA GLN A 68 -4.63 -4.12 -9.86
C GLN A 68 -3.41 -5.03 -9.96
N ALA A 69 -2.47 -4.93 -9.01
CA ALA A 69 -1.30 -5.79 -8.93
C ALA A 69 -1.70 -7.25 -8.73
N PHE A 70 -2.65 -7.54 -7.83
CA PHE A 70 -3.16 -8.89 -7.63
C PHE A 70 -3.72 -9.50 -8.93
N LEU A 71 -4.55 -8.75 -9.67
CA LEU A 71 -5.11 -9.20 -10.95
C LEU A 71 -4.03 -9.38 -12.04
N SER A 72 -2.97 -8.59 -12.01
CA SER A 72 -1.87 -8.67 -12.98
C SER A 72 -0.89 -9.83 -12.71
N HIS A 73 -0.87 -10.37 -11.49
CA HIS A 73 0.07 -11.41 -11.05
C HIS A 73 -0.65 -12.65 -10.50
N THR A 74 -1.93 -12.87 -10.88
CA THR A 74 -2.72 -14.01 -10.38
C THR A 74 -2.07 -15.37 -10.60
N ASP A 75 -1.32 -15.51 -11.70
CA ASP A 75 -0.58 -16.70 -12.10
C ASP A 75 0.55 -17.04 -11.11
N GLU A 76 1.17 -16.05 -10.48
CA GLU A 76 2.21 -16.27 -9.45
C GLU A 76 1.65 -16.90 -8.16
N PHE A 77 0.34 -16.77 -7.93
CA PHE A 77 -0.34 -17.27 -6.74
C PHE A 77 -1.19 -18.52 -7.01
N ALA A 78 -1.26 -18.97 -8.26
CA ALA A 78 -2.00 -20.17 -8.62
C ALA A 78 -1.34 -21.39 -7.98
N ILE A 79 -2.08 -22.08 -7.12
CA ILE A 79 -1.69 -23.40 -6.63
C ILE A 79 -2.36 -24.40 -7.57
N ASP A 80 -1.58 -25.29 -8.19
CA ASP A 80 -2.15 -26.39 -8.97
C ASP A 80 -3.12 -27.16 -8.07
N SER A 81 -4.41 -27.09 -8.40
CA SER A 81 -5.44 -27.85 -7.71
C SER A 81 -5.23 -29.32 -8.09
N PRO A 82 -4.96 -30.24 -7.14
CA PRO A 82 -4.98 -31.65 -7.47
C PRO A 82 -6.42 -31.99 -7.88
N ALA A 83 -6.57 -32.38 -9.15
CA ALA A 83 -7.83 -32.85 -9.72
C ALA A 83 -8.41 -34.05 -8.93
#